data_AF-A0A522HZ76-F1
#
_entry.id   AF-A0A522HZ76-F1
#
_cell.length_a   1.000
_cell.length_b   1.000
_cell.length_c   1.000
_cell.angle_alpha   90.00
_cell.angle_beta   90.00
_cell.angle_gamma   90.00
#
_symmetry.space_group_name_H-M   'P 1'
#
loop_
_entity.id
_entity.type
_entity.pdbx_description
1 polymer ?
#
loop_
_entity_poly.entity_id
_entity_poly.type
_entity_poly.pdbx_seq_one_letter_code
_entity_poly.pdbx_strand_id
1 'polypeptide(L)' 'MARVCQVTGKAPMSGNNVSHANNKTKRRF' A
#
# COMPACT_ATOMS: atom_id res chain seq x y z
N MET A 1 4.27 5.79 -15.03
CA MET A 1 5.18 6.44 -14.06
C MET A 1 5.01 5.79 -12.69
N ALA A 2 6.07 5.26 -12.10
CA ALA A 2 6.02 4.75 -10.73
C ALA A 2 5.79 5.93 -9.78
N ARG A 3 4.78 5.85 -8.90
CA ARG A 3 4.58 6.85 -7.83
C ARG A 3 5.69 6.66 -6.80
N VAL A 4 6.88 7.20 -7.08
CA VAL A 4 8.07 7.12 -6.24
C VAL A 4 8.54 8.55 -6.01
N CYS A 5 8.85 8.90 -4.76
CA CYS A 5 9.42 10.20 -4.44
C CYS A 5 10.77 10.36 -5.14
N GLN A 6 10.96 11.41 -5.95
CA GLN A 6 12.21 11.63 -6.70
C GLN A 6 13.40 11.99 -5.80
N VAL A 7 13.15 12.57 -4.61
CA VAL A 7 14.19 13.01 -3.68
C VAL A 7 14.56 11.90 -2.68
N THR A 8 13.55 11.19 -2.16
CA THR A 8 13.75 10.19 -1.09
C THR A 8 13.66 8.74 -1.56
N GLY A 9 13.26 8.49 -2.81
CA GLY A 9 13.06 7.13 -3.34
C GLY A 9 11.90 6.35 -2.71
N LYS A 10 11.12 6.96 -1.80
CA LYS A 10 10.03 6.27 -1.09
C LYS A 10 8.88 5.94 -2.04
N ALA A 11 8.41 4.70 -1.97
CA ALA A 11 7.25 4.21 -2.70
C ALA A 11 6.08 3.94 -1.72
N PRO A 12 4.83 4.02 -2.20
CA PRO A 12 3.66 3.62 -1.43
C PRO A 12 3.80 2.17 -1.00
N MET A 13 3.46 1.88 0.25
CA MET A 13 3.52 0.51 0.76
C MET A 13 2.32 -0.29 0.26
N SER A 14 2.53 -1.56 -0.02
CA SER A 14 1.44 -2.50 -0.29
C SER A 14 0.95 -3.11 1.02
N GLY A 15 -0.35 -3.40 1.10
CA GLY A 15 -0.86 -4.28 2.14
C GLY A 15 -2.34 -4.56 1.96
N ASN A 16 -3.05 -4.83 3.05
CA ASN A 16 -4.44 -5.27 2.99
C ASN A 16 -5.32 -4.51 3.99
N ASN A 17 -6.58 -4.30 3.64
CA ASN A 17 -7.62 -4.06 4.63
C ASN A 17 -8.10 -5.41 5.15
N VAL A 18 -8.10 -5.55 6.48
CA VAL A 18 -8.55 -6.76 7.17
C VAL A 18 -9.87 -6.44 7.87
N SER A 19 -10.94 -7.13 7.50
CA SER A 19 -12.24 -6.99 8.19
C SER A 19 -12.21 -7.68 9.56
N HIS A 20 -13.24 -7.47 10.38
CA HIS A 20 -13.42 -8.23 11.63
C HIS A 20 -13.44 -9.75 11.42
N ALA A 21 -13.98 -10.22 10.28
CA ALA A 21 -13.95 -11.62 9.87
C ALA A 21 -12.62 -12.07 9.21
N ASN A 22 -11.57 -11.26 9.30
CA ASN A 22 -10.25 -11.48 8.67
C ASN A 22 -10.22 -11.60 7.14
N ASN A 23 -11.25 -11.14 6.43
CA ASN A 23 -11.22 -11.00 4.98
C ASN A 23 -10.20 -9.94 4.56
N LYS A 24 -9.27 -10.31 3.67
CA LYS A 24 -8.17 -9.46 3.20
C LYS A 24 -8.48 -8.90 1.82
N THR A 25 -8.57 -7.59 1.67
CA THR A 25 -8.64 -6.90 0.37
C THR A 25 -7.38 -6.07 0.13
N LYS A 26 -6.87 -6.08 -1.11
CA LYS A 26 -5.63 -5.35 -1.46
C LYS A 26 -5.81 -3.85 -1.25
N ARG A 27 -4.83 -3.22 -0.60
CA ARG A 27 -4.77 -1.78 -0.33
C ARG A 27 -3.35 -1.26 -0.56
N ARG A 28 -3.27 0.01 -0.92
CA ARG A 28 -2.03 0.79 -1.03
C ARG A 28 -1.99 1.84 0.09
N PHE A 29 -0.85 2.01 0.75
CA PHE A 29 -0.59 2.97 1.83
C PHE A 29 0.40 4.04 1.38
#